data_AF-A0A1D7XJV6-F1
#
_entry.id   AF-A0A1D7XJV6-F1
#
_cell.length_a   1.000
_cell.length_b   1.000
_cell.length_c   1.000
_cell.angle_alpha   90.00
_cell.angle_beta   90.00
_cell.angle_gamma   90.00
#
_symmetry.space_group_name_H-M   'P 1'
#
loop_
_entity.id
_entity.type
_entity.pdbx_description
1 polymer ?
#
loop_
_entity_poly.entity_id
_entity_poly.type
_entity_poly.pdbx_seq_one_letter_code
_entity_poly.pdbx_strand_id
1 'polypeptide(L)'
;MSYKLIWKHDKGLVYGNKNYFKSKLEFLNTVKKEHKKITEYDCYVDNITLKVYVITKDGLDKNTFVPISDTDINIETMYCGNFYTLEGLSGN
;
A
#
# COMPACT_ATOMS: atom_id res chain seq x y z
N MET A 1 15.57 8.67 2.37
CA MET A 1 14.13 9.00 2.25
C MET A 1 13.41 7.78 1.69
N SER A 2 12.75 7.02 2.57
CA SER A 2 11.93 5.86 2.22
C SER A 2 10.63 6.37 1.61
N TYR A 3 10.30 5.94 0.39
CA TYR A 3 8.94 6.15 -0.10
C TYR A 3 8.07 4.99 0.40
N LYS A 4 6.91 5.37 0.94
CA LYS A 4 6.06 4.64 1.87
C LYS A 4 5.14 3.66 1.14
N LEU A 5 5.67 2.51 0.75
CA LEU A 5 4.82 1.34 0.52
C LEU A 5 4.54 0.65 1.85
N ILE A 6 3.27 0.35 2.09
CA ILE A 6 2.83 -0.47 3.23
C ILE A 6 2.43 -1.83 2.66
N TRP A 7 3.18 -2.86 3.03
CA TRP A 7 2.97 -4.22 2.56
C TRP A 7 2.15 -5.00 3.59
N LYS A 8 1.09 -5.67 3.13
CA LYS A 8 0.35 -6.69 3.88
C LYS A 8 0.54 -8.02 3.17
N HIS A 9 1.72 -8.62 3.37
CA HIS A 9 2.15 -9.84 2.68
C HIS A 9 1.20 -11.02 2.92
N ASP A 10 0.67 -11.14 4.14
CA ASP A 10 -0.34 -12.12 4.53
C ASP A 10 -1.62 -12.04 3.68
N LYS A 11 -1.91 -10.87 3.11
CA LYS A 11 -3.11 -10.61 2.30
C LYS A 11 -2.82 -10.39 0.81
N GLY A 12 -1.55 -10.43 0.40
CA GLY A 12 -1.14 -10.08 -0.96
C GLY A 12 -1.50 -8.64 -1.35
N LEU A 13 -1.50 -7.70 -0.39
CA LEU A 13 -1.88 -6.30 -0.63
C LEU A 13 -0.72 -5.34 -0.44
N VAL A 14 -0.68 -4.30 -1.27
CA VAL A 14 0.25 -3.19 -1.14
C VAL A 14 -0.48 -1.86 -1.22
N TYR A 15 -0.11 -0.95 -0.32
CA TYR A 15 -0.68 0.38 -0.24
C TYR A 15 0.39 1.45 -0.44
N GLY A 16 -0.02 2.58 -1.01
CA GLY A 16 0.84 3.77 -1.11
C GLY A 16 0.02 5.05 -1.04
N ASN A 17 0.41 6.00 -0.20
CA ASN A 17 -0.29 7.28 -0.09
C ASN A 17 -0.19 8.05 -1.41
N LYS A 18 -1.35 8.51 -1.91
CA LYS A 18 -1.49 9.17 -3.21
C LYS A 18 -0.56 10.37 -3.37
N ASN A 19 -0.29 11.10 -2.30
CA ASN A 19 0.56 12.29 -2.31
C ASN A 19 2.03 11.99 -2.66
N TYR A 20 2.46 10.73 -2.54
CA TYR A 20 3.80 10.29 -2.93
C TYR A 20 3.91 9.83 -4.39
N PHE A 21 2.80 9.78 -5.14
CA PHE A 21 2.80 9.29 -6.50
C PHE A 21 2.05 10.26 -7.42
N LYS A 22 2.73 10.77 -8.44
CA LYS A 22 2.14 11.62 -9.48
C LYS A 22 1.07 10.84 -10.26
N SER A 23 1.25 9.53 -10.44
CA SER A 23 0.32 8.69 -11.21
C SER A 23 0.17 7.27 -10.68
N LYS A 24 -0.86 6.58 -11.15
CA LYS A 24 -1.05 5.13 -10.93
C LYS A 24 0.11 4.31 -11.50
N LEU A 25 0.68 4.74 -12.64
CA LEU A 25 1.82 4.07 -13.26
C LEU A 25 3.09 4.21 -12.41
N GLU A 26 3.31 5.37 -11.80
CA GLU A 26 4.43 5.57 -10.87
C GLU A 26 4.30 4.70 -9.63
N PHE A 27 3.10 4.61 -9.04
CA PHE A 27 2.81 3.66 -7.96
C PHE A 27 3.16 2.21 -8.37
N LEU A 28 2.65 1.75 -9.51
CA LEU A 28 2.92 0.40 -10.03
C LEU A 28 4.42 0.12 -10.20
N ASN A 29 5.15 1.06 -10.80
CA ASN A 29 6.57 0.91 -11.06
C ASN A 29 7.37 0.89 -9.76
N THR A 30 7.01 1.71 -8.76
CA THR A 30 7.64 1.68 -7.44
C THR A 30 7.38 0.35 -6.73
N VAL A 31 6.14 -0.16 -6.76
CA VAL A 31 5.80 -1.49 -6.18
C VAL A 31 6.68 -2.58 -6.77
N LYS A 32 6.76 -2.68 -8.11
CA LYS A 32 7.59 -3.69 -8.78
C LYS A 32 9.07 -3.56 -8.43
N LYS A 33 9.57 -2.32 -8.42
CA LYS A 33 10.98 -2.03 -8.12
C LYS A 33 11.35 -2.38 -6.68
N GLU A 34 10.50 -2.03 -5.71
CA GLU A 34 10.77 -2.33 -4.30
C GLU A 34 10.60 -3.82 -3.99
N HIS A 35 9.58 -4.46 -4.55
CA HIS A 35 9.39 -5.90 -4.38
C HIS A 35 10.62 -6.69 -4.83
N LYS A 36 11.09 -6.45 -6.05
CA LYS A 36 12.29 -7.11 -6.59
C LYS A 36 13.54 -6.89 -5.76
N LYS A 37 13.67 -5.72 -5.12
CA LYS A 37 14.81 -5.44 -4.23
C LYS A 37 14.74 -6.21 -2.91
N ILE A 38 13.53 -6.52 -2.43
CA ILE A 38 13.31 -7.19 -1.15
C ILE A 38 13.35 -8.71 -1.31
N THR A 39 12.77 -9.24 -2.40
CA THR A 39 12.57 -10.68 -2.60
C THR A 39 13.44 -11.27 -3.71
N GLU A 40 14.15 -10.44 -4.48
CA GLU A 40 14.87 -10.82 -5.72
C GLU A 40 13.96 -11.29 -6.87
N TYR A 41 12.65 -11.41 -6.63
CA TYR A 41 11.67 -11.85 -7.63
C TYR A 41 10.88 -10.69 -8.23
N ASP A 42 10.48 -10.85 -9.49
CA ASP A 42 9.52 -9.94 -10.11
C ASP A 42 8.11 -10.15 -9.51
N CYS A 43 7.25 -9.15 -9.64
CA CYS A 43 5.85 -9.27 -9.24
C CYS A 43 4.89 -8.74 -10.30
N TYR A 44 3.70 -9.32 -10.28
CA TYR A 44 2.52 -8.79 -10.98
C TYR A 44 1.65 -8.01 -9.99
N VAL A 45 0.99 -6.95 -10.46
CA VAL A 45 0.10 -6.13 -9.63
C VAL A 45 -1.20 -5.91 -10.39
N ASP A 46 -2.33 -6.21 -9.75
CA ASP A 46 -3.66 -6.04 -10.31
C ASP A 46 -4.56 -5.19 -9.40
N ASN A 47 -5.80 -4.96 -9.86
CA ASN A 47 -6.89 -4.36 -9.09
C ASN A 47 -6.52 -3.06 -8.37
N ILE A 48 -5.64 -2.26 -9.00
CA ILE A 48 -5.20 -1.00 -8.40
C ILE A 48 -6.37 -0.01 -8.37
N THR A 49 -6.81 0.30 -7.15
CA THR A 49 -7.85 1.28 -6.82
C THR A 49 -7.28 2.46 -6.04
N LEU A 50 -8.00 3.57 -6.07
CA LEU A 50 -7.71 4.77 -5.27
C LEU A 50 -8.91 4.98 -4.33
N LYS A 51 -8.69 4.93 -3.02
CA LYS A 51 -9.76 5.07 -2.01
C LYS A 51 -9.28 5.89 -0.82
N VAL A 52 -10.22 6.49 -0.10
CA VAL A 52 -9.96 7.18 1.17
C VAL A 52 -9.95 6.15 2.29
N TYR A 53 -8.94 6.20 3.15
CA TYR A 53 -8.79 5.33 4.30
C TYR A 53 -8.63 6.14 5.58
N VAL A 54 -9.10 5.54 6.68
CA VAL A 54 -8.79 5.96 8.05
C VAL A 54 -7.53 5.22 8.47
N ILE A 55 -6.51 5.95 8.88
CA ILE A 55 -5.25 5.44 9.42
C ILE A 55 -5.20 5.86 10.88
N THR A 56 -5.00 4.90 11.77
CA THR A 56 -4.83 5.13 13.21
C THR A 56 -3.94 4.01 13.75
N LYS A 57 -3.19 4.31 14.81
CA LYS A 57 -2.38 3.33 15.54
C LYS A 57 -3.27 2.50 16.46
N ASP A 58 -4.23 3.16 17.10
CA ASP A 58 -5.14 2.54 18.03
C ASP A 58 -6.46 2.20 17.33
N GLY A 59 -7.11 1.10 17.73
CA GLY A 59 -8.44 0.81 17.20
C GLY A 59 -9.43 1.91 17.57
N LEU A 60 -10.47 2.09 16.77
CA LEU A 60 -11.57 2.99 17.12
C LEU A 60 -12.71 2.21 17.76
N ASP A 61 -13.05 2.57 19.00
CA ASP A 61 -14.21 2.02 19.66
C ASP A 61 -15.49 2.41 18.93
N LYS A 62 -16.45 1.48 18.90
CA LYS A 62 -17.75 1.71 18.28
C LYS A 62 -18.45 2.88 18.98
N ASN A 63 -19.11 3.73 18.20
CA ASN A 63 -19.85 4.90 18.68
C ASN A 63 -18.99 5.97 19.38
N THR A 64 -17.69 6.06 19.07
CA THR A 64 -16.84 7.15 19.57
C THR A 64 -17.12 8.45 18.82
N PHE A 65 -17.34 9.55 19.56
CA PHE A 65 -17.53 10.90 19.02
C PHE A 65 -16.49 11.85 19.63
N VAL A 66 -15.42 12.10 18.89
CA VAL A 66 -14.30 12.97 19.30
C VAL A 66 -13.81 13.76 18.08
N PRO A 67 -13.40 15.03 18.23
CA PRO A 67 -12.78 15.78 17.14
C PRO A 67 -11.52 15.08 16.62
N ILE A 68 -11.33 15.05 15.29
CA ILE A 68 -10.14 14.42 14.68
C ILE A 68 -8.84 15.03 15.21
N SER A 69 -8.83 16.35 15.51
CA SER A 69 -7.68 17.07 16.08
C SER A 69 -7.17 16.48 17.39
N ASP A 70 -8.04 15.77 18.11
CA ASP A 70 -7.77 15.24 19.44
C ASP A 70 -7.44 13.74 19.38
N THR A 71 -7.33 13.20 18.17
CA THR A 71 -7.04 11.78 17.91
C THR A 71 -5.73 11.62 17.13
N ASP A 72 -5.26 10.38 17.06
CA ASP A 72 -4.18 9.98 16.15
C ASP A 72 -4.69 9.62 14.74
N ILE A 73 -5.99 9.78 14.49
CA ILE A 73 -6.62 9.44 13.22
C ILE A 73 -6.11 10.39 12.14
N ASN A 74 -5.67 9.81 11.03
CA ASN A 74 -5.42 10.52 9.80
C ASN A 74 -6.28 9.96 8.67
N ILE A 75 -6.85 10.84 7.85
CA ILE A 75 -7.69 10.47 6.71
C ILE A 75 -6.89 10.73 5.45
N GLU A 76 -6.56 9.65 4.73
CA GLU A 76 -5.63 9.71 3.61
C GLU A 76 -6.19 9.01 2.39
N THR A 77 -5.91 9.57 1.21
CA THR A 77 -6.20 8.90 -0.06
C THR A 77 -5.04 7.98 -0.42
N MET A 78 -5.31 6.69 -0.58
CA MET A 78 -4.29 5.66 -0.80
C MET A 78 -4.57 4.91 -2.10
N TYR A 79 -3.51 4.63 -2.86
CA TYR A 79 -3.51 3.52 -3.80
C TYR A 79 -3.51 2.20 -3.03
N CYS A 80 -4.26 1.22 -3.53
CA CYS A 80 -4.28 -0.16 -3.05
C CYS A 80 -4.28 -1.08 -4.28
N GLY A 81 -3.39 -2.08 -4.32
CA GLY A 81 -3.41 -3.12 -5.34
C GLY A 81 -3.08 -4.48 -4.74
N ASN A 82 -3.49 -5.55 -5.42
CA ASN A 82 -3.03 -6.89 -5.07
C ASN A 82 -1.70 -7.13 -5.77
N PHE A 83 -0.75 -7.77 -5.10
CA PHE A 83 0.53 -8.15 -5.68
C PHE A 83 0.73 -9.66 -5.59
N TYR A 84 1.40 -10.20 -6.59
CA TYR A 84 1.72 -11.63 -6.70
C TYR A 84 3.18 -11.76 -7.05
N THR A 85 3.94 -12.45 -6.20
CA THR A 85 5.35 -12.74 -6.43
C THR A 85 5.49 -13.84 -7.47
N LEU A 86 6.41 -13.65 -8.41
CA LEU A 86 6.72 -14.62 -9.45
C LEU A 86 7.94 -15.44 -9.03
N GLU A 87 7.82 -16.21 -7.95
CA GLU A 87 8.86 -17.15 -7.52
C GLU A 87 8.94 -18.31 -8.51
N GLY A 88 10.13 -18.59 -9.06
CA GLY A 88 10.35 -19.77 -9.91
C GLY A 88 10.03 -19.65 -11.41
N LEU A 89 9.85 -18.44 -11.97
CA LEU A 89 9.84 -18.24 -13.44
C LEU A 89 11.25 -18.06 -14.04
N SER A 90 12.30 -18.38 -13.29
CA SER A 90 13.67 -18.49 -13.80
C SER A 90 13.88 -19.88 -14.43
N GLY A 91 13.50 -20.00 -15.72
CA GLY A 91 13.96 -21.04 -16.63
C GLY A 91 13.11 -22.31 -16.73
N ASN A 92 12.34 -22.40 -17.82
CA ASN A 92 12.24 -23.60 -18.65
C ASN A 92 12.45 -23.18 -20.10
#